data_AF-A0A8T7ANN2-F1
#
_entry.id   AF-A0A8T7ANN2-F1
#
_cell.length_a   1.000
_cell.length_b   1.000
_cell.length_c   1.000
_cell.angle_alpha   90.00
_cell.angle_beta   90.00
_cell.angle_gamma   90.00
#
_symmetry.space_group_name_H-M   'P 1'
#
loop_
_entity.id
_entity.type
_entity.pdbx_description
1 polymer ?
#
loop_
_entity_poly.entity_id
_entity_poly.type
_entity_poly.pdbx_seq_one_letter_code
_entity_poly.pdbx_strand_id
1 'polypeptide(L)'
;MNARVLFLLVFLVATGSAGAQTFEYLEDFENGDADWVDFDRNTVTHNATGGHDGGAYISTTRDIVTQPANPFGSGLIQFRCAIAPSQLPSQNCSDEIFVGDYIAMPVTELRFWFRHNSVQNQQVFIRIPTPANTPGASAFVDAPIPPNVWTEMVLDISPTNPEWEPQFGGSTYNNILSNVGRLQPGVYYDIGVDYTEPNVTFDIDDVRITGTGLNAPIRITQQGFADTLHAHHKGQQLTSGSLPDDNAIVWVYGQSTAAGDAIDLDASTIDVDTLRFGPGQTAVDAGATQETGGIDLDSDGIDDSRYRFLMSESEIQCGETSATIDGRLTTGEVFVGVDSFTSDCNAQCHN
;
A
#
# COMPACT_ATOMS: atom_id res chain seq x y z
N MET A 1 -51.02 45.83 -23.05
CA MET A 1 -50.29 44.71 -23.67
C MET A 1 -49.01 44.53 -22.87
N ASN A 2 -48.98 43.58 -21.92
CA ASN A 2 -47.82 43.37 -21.05
C ASN A 2 -47.18 42.03 -21.43
N ALA A 3 -46.04 42.08 -22.12
CA ALA A 3 -45.26 40.90 -22.46
C ALA A 3 -44.44 40.47 -21.24
N ARG A 4 -44.75 39.29 -20.69
CA ARG A 4 -43.91 38.62 -19.69
C ARG A 4 -42.79 37.90 -20.42
N VAL A 5 -41.56 38.37 -20.24
CA VAL A 5 -40.35 37.70 -20.71
C VAL A 5 -40.00 36.61 -19.70
N LEU A 6 -40.14 35.35 -20.10
CA LEU A 6 -39.73 34.19 -19.33
C LEU A 6 -38.23 33.95 -19.60
N PHE A 7 -37.38 34.24 -18.62
CA PHE A 7 -35.95 33.93 -18.68
C PHE A 7 -35.77 32.44 -18.36
N LEU A 8 -35.48 31.63 -19.38
CA LEU A 8 -35.10 30.23 -19.21
C LEU A 8 -33.62 30.19 -18.85
N LEU A 9 -33.31 30.02 -17.56
CA LEU A 9 -31.95 29.81 -17.08
C LEU A 9 -31.57 28.34 -17.36
N VAL A 10 -30.70 28.12 -18.35
CA VAL A 10 -30.13 26.79 -18.62
C VAL A 10 -28.95 26.59 -17.68
N PHE A 11 -29.12 25.76 -16.66
CA PHE A 11 -28.00 25.26 -15.85
C PHE A 11 -27.23 24.23 -16.68
N LEU A 12 -26.04 24.60 -17.15
CA LEU A 12 -25.06 23.64 -17.66
C LEU A 12 -24.48 22.92 -16.43
N VAL A 13 -24.93 21.70 -16.17
CA VAL A 13 -24.30 20.83 -15.16
C VAL A 13 -23.05 20.25 -15.82
N ALA A 14 -21.87 20.69 -15.38
CA ALA A 14 -20.63 20.03 -15.77
C ALA A 14 -20.59 18.67 -15.07
N THR A 15 -20.86 17.60 -15.81
CA THR A 15 -20.61 16.24 -15.35
C THR A 15 -19.10 16.00 -15.39
N GLY A 16 -18.42 16.22 -14.26
CA GLY A 16 -17.07 15.70 -14.08
C GLY A 16 -17.11 14.18 -14.12
N SER A 17 -16.15 13.54 -14.79
CA SER A 17 -15.96 12.11 -14.68
C SER A 17 -15.51 11.80 -13.25
N ALA A 18 -16.30 11.03 -12.50
CA ALA A 18 -15.84 10.44 -11.25
C ALA A 18 -14.78 9.38 -11.61
N GLY A 19 -13.50 9.76 -11.49
CA GLY A 19 -12.41 8.78 -11.50
C GLY A 19 -12.46 8.01 -10.18
N ALA A 20 -12.32 6.69 -10.23
CA ALA A 20 -12.04 5.91 -9.04
C ALA A 20 -10.68 6.35 -8.49
N GLN A 21 -10.61 6.69 -7.21
CA GLN A 21 -9.35 7.00 -6.58
C GLN A 21 -8.52 5.73 -6.49
N THR A 22 -7.23 5.85 -6.77
CA THR A 22 -6.29 4.73 -6.70
C THR A 22 -5.45 4.88 -5.44
N PHE A 23 -5.11 3.76 -4.80
CA PHE A 23 -4.04 3.72 -3.79
C PHE A 23 -2.85 2.98 -4.37
N GLU A 24 -1.70 3.23 -3.75
CA GLU A 24 -0.45 2.57 -4.03
C GLU A 24 0.28 2.35 -2.70
N TYR A 25 0.68 1.11 -2.43
CA TYR A 25 1.59 0.78 -1.35
C TYR A 25 2.90 0.30 -1.94
N LEU A 26 4.02 0.87 -1.48
CA LEU A 26 5.37 0.61 -1.98
C LEU A 26 6.30 0.21 -0.83
N GLU A 27 7.06 -0.85 -1.05
CA GLU A 27 8.28 -1.17 -0.30
C GLU A 27 9.47 -1.01 -1.23
N ASP A 28 10.25 0.05 -0.99
CA ASP A 28 11.47 0.42 -1.73
C ASP A 28 12.76 -0.02 -1.00
N PHE A 29 12.63 -0.61 0.19
CA PHE A 29 13.73 -1.05 1.04
C PHE A 29 14.71 0.06 1.47
N GLU A 30 14.38 1.34 1.34
CA GLU A 30 15.31 2.42 1.71
C GLU A 30 15.63 2.41 3.22
N ASN A 31 14.70 1.87 4.02
CA ASN A 31 14.82 1.79 5.47
C ASN A 31 15.26 0.42 6.00
N GLY A 32 15.72 -0.49 5.14
CA GLY A 32 16.25 -1.80 5.53
C GLY A 32 15.56 -2.96 4.82
N ASP A 33 15.53 -4.13 5.46
CA ASP A 33 14.89 -5.32 4.90
C ASP A 33 13.37 -5.38 5.12
N ALA A 34 12.82 -4.44 5.90
CA ALA A 34 11.41 -4.36 6.23
C ALA A 34 10.80 -5.71 6.65
N ASP A 35 11.53 -6.49 7.45
CA ASP A 35 11.12 -7.81 7.94
C ASP A 35 10.86 -8.85 6.81
N TRP A 36 11.39 -8.63 5.61
CA TRP A 36 11.47 -9.66 4.58
C TRP A 36 12.52 -10.71 4.93
N VAL A 37 12.23 -11.97 4.60
CA VAL A 37 13.12 -13.10 4.88
C VAL A 37 13.28 -14.01 3.67
N ASP A 38 14.31 -14.86 3.74
CA ASP A 38 14.50 -15.91 2.75
C ASP A 38 13.51 -17.09 2.92
N PHE A 39 13.67 -18.13 2.09
CA PHE A 39 12.91 -19.36 2.20
C PHE A 39 12.94 -20.04 3.57
N ASP A 40 14.09 -20.05 4.23
CA ASP A 40 14.31 -20.68 5.53
C ASP A 40 13.97 -19.73 6.70
N ARG A 41 13.47 -18.54 6.37
CA ARG A 41 13.16 -17.43 7.28
C ARG A 41 14.40 -16.82 7.94
N ASN A 42 15.55 -16.87 7.29
CA ASN A 42 16.70 -16.08 7.69
C ASN A 42 16.57 -14.65 7.17
N THR A 43 17.20 -13.72 7.87
CA THR A 43 17.36 -12.32 7.44
C THR A 43 17.99 -12.26 6.05
N VAL A 44 17.40 -11.45 5.17
CA VAL A 44 17.95 -11.16 3.84
C VAL A 44 19.08 -10.13 3.95
N THR A 45 19.89 -10.00 2.89
CA THR A 45 20.90 -8.95 2.83
C THR A 45 20.29 -7.67 2.27
N HIS A 46 20.25 -6.61 3.07
CA HIS A 46 19.93 -5.26 2.59
C HIS A 46 21.13 -4.63 1.91
N ASN A 47 20.91 -4.01 0.75
CA ASN A 47 21.91 -3.27 -0.01
C ASN A 47 21.39 -1.86 -0.25
N ALA A 48 22.09 -0.83 0.24
CA ALA A 48 21.62 0.55 0.16
C ALA A 48 21.70 1.22 -1.22
N THR A 49 22.29 0.56 -2.23
CA THR A 49 22.43 1.10 -3.60
C THR A 49 22.50 -0.03 -4.62
N GLY A 50 22.03 0.20 -5.84
CA GLY A 50 22.11 -0.75 -6.95
C GLY A 50 20.83 -1.53 -7.23
N GLY A 51 19.72 -1.09 -6.61
CA GLY A 51 18.34 -1.40 -6.99
C GLY A 51 18.05 -1.01 -8.43
N HIS A 52 16.84 -1.28 -8.90
CA HIS A 52 16.45 -1.09 -10.29
C HIS A 52 16.49 0.40 -10.71
N ASP A 53 16.21 1.30 -9.76
CA ASP A 53 16.26 2.76 -9.87
C ASP A 53 17.60 3.35 -9.36
N GLY A 54 18.50 2.49 -8.89
CA GLY A 54 19.78 2.86 -8.27
C GLY A 54 19.74 2.94 -6.74
N GLY A 55 18.56 2.85 -6.12
CA GLY A 55 18.31 2.87 -4.68
C GLY A 55 18.62 1.55 -3.98
N ALA A 56 18.00 1.36 -2.82
CA ALA A 56 18.13 0.18 -2.00
C ALA A 56 17.45 -1.06 -2.62
N TYR A 57 17.80 -2.25 -2.13
CA TYR A 57 17.12 -3.51 -2.47
C TYR A 57 17.53 -4.61 -1.49
N ILE A 58 16.85 -5.76 -1.53
CA ILE A 58 17.21 -6.94 -0.74
C ILE A 58 17.65 -8.13 -1.58
N SER A 59 18.58 -8.91 -1.04
CA SER A 59 19.16 -10.10 -1.67
C SER A 59 19.07 -11.33 -0.78
N THR A 60 18.96 -12.50 -1.42
CA THR A 60 19.24 -13.79 -0.79
C THR A 60 20.11 -14.66 -1.71
N THR A 61 20.90 -15.56 -1.13
CA THR A 61 21.72 -16.52 -1.88
C THR A 61 21.28 -17.94 -1.57
N ARG A 62 20.98 -18.70 -2.62
CA ARG A 62 20.54 -20.08 -2.50
C ARG A 62 21.05 -20.94 -3.64
N ASP A 63 21.26 -22.21 -3.35
CA ASP A 63 21.43 -23.21 -4.40
C ASP A 63 20.09 -23.46 -5.10
N ILE A 64 20.10 -23.43 -6.42
CA ILE A 64 19.02 -23.98 -7.21
C ILE A 64 19.20 -25.48 -7.21
N VAL A 65 18.22 -26.20 -6.68
CA VAL A 65 18.18 -27.65 -6.68
C VAL A 65 16.76 -28.09 -6.99
N THR A 66 16.54 -28.59 -8.20
CA THR A 66 15.22 -29.01 -8.69
C THR A 66 14.86 -30.45 -8.28
N GLN A 67 15.82 -31.21 -7.74
CA GLN A 67 15.65 -32.59 -7.29
C GLN A 67 16.36 -32.85 -5.95
N PRO A 68 15.71 -33.56 -4.99
CA PRO A 68 14.34 -34.06 -5.03
C PRO A 68 13.30 -32.95 -4.85
N ALA A 69 12.04 -33.26 -5.15
CA ALA A 69 10.92 -32.31 -5.10
C ALA A 69 10.93 -31.46 -3.81
N ASN A 70 10.87 -30.13 -3.99
CA ASN A 70 10.63 -29.18 -2.91
C ASN A 70 9.21 -29.40 -2.33
N PRO A 71 8.96 -29.19 -1.02
CA PRO A 71 7.61 -29.23 -0.44
C PRO A 71 6.56 -28.36 -1.17
N PHE A 72 6.97 -27.37 -1.96
CA PHE A 72 6.11 -26.54 -2.81
C PHE A 72 6.09 -26.99 -4.29
N GLY A 73 6.49 -28.24 -4.56
CA GLY A 73 6.55 -28.80 -5.90
C GLY A 73 7.64 -28.16 -6.75
N SER A 74 7.24 -27.60 -7.88
CA SER A 74 8.11 -26.98 -8.90
C SER A 74 8.56 -25.55 -8.59
N GLY A 75 7.97 -24.92 -7.57
CA GLY A 75 8.30 -23.54 -7.17
C GLY A 75 9.41 -23.49 -6.12
N LEU A 76 10.52 -22.86 -6.45
CA LEU A 76 11.58 -22.49 -5.50
C LEU A 76 11.35 -21.06 -5.01
N ILE A 77 10.56 -20.93 -3.94
CA ILE A 77 10.39 -19.67 -3.19
C ILE A 77 11.77 -19.18 -2.73
N GLN A 78 12.08 -17.92 -2.99
CA GLN A 78 13.34 -17.28 -2.58
C GLN A 78 13.10 -16.28 -1.45
N PHE A 79 12.04 -15.49 -1.57
CA PHE A 79 11.69 -14.47 -0.60
C PHE A 79 10.34 -14.78 0.05
N ARG A 80 10.15 -14.25 1.25
CA ARG A 80 8.88 -14.26 1.96
C ARG A 80 8.69 -12.91 2.63
N CYS A 81 7.55 -12.30 2.35
CA CYS A 81 6.98 -11.31 3.26
C CYS A 81 6.49 -12.07 4.49
N ALA A 82 7.37 -12.26 5.47
CA ALA A 82 7.09 -13.01 6.69
C ALA A 82 8.22 -12.74 7.66
N ILE A 83 7.93 -12.66 8.95
CA ILE A 83 9.02 -12.36 9.86
C ILE A 83 9.90 -13.58 10.16
N ALA A 84 11.17 -13.29 10.43
CA ALA A 84 12.12 -14.19 11.03
C ALA A 84 11.53 -14.86 12.28
N PRO A 85 11.86 -16.14 12.57
CA PRO A 85 11.28 -16.90 13.68
C PRO A 85 11.49 -16.28 15.07
N SER A 86 12.39 -15.29 15.20
CA SER A 86 12.68 -14.55 16.41
C SER A 86 11.68 -13.43 16.74
N GLN A 87 10.78 -13.08 15.83
CA GLN A 87 9.80 -11.99 16.01
C GLN A 87 8.37 -12.54 16.09
N LEU A 88 7.46 -11.76 16.68
CA LEU A 88 6.10 -12.20 17.03
C LEU A 88 5.26 -12.48 15.76
N PRO A 89 4.32 -13.45 15.78
CA PRO A 89 3.52 -13.82 14.61
C PRO A 89 2.54 -12.77 14.08
N SER A 90 2.34 -11.67 14.82
CA SER A 90 1.37 -10.59 14.55
C SER A 90 2.02 -9.35 13.95
N GLN A 91 3.17 -9.52 13.35
CA GLN A 91 3.81 -8.51 12.53
C GLN A 91 4.09 -9.26 11.20
N ASN A 92 4.01 -8.58 10.08
CA ASN A 92 4.41 -9.12 8.78
C ASN A 92 5.45 -8.19 8.17
N CYS A 93 6.00 -8.54 7.00
CA CYS A 93 6.90 -7.62 6.34
C CYS A 93 6.22 -6.27 6.04
N SER A 94 7.01 -5.21 5.98
CA SER A 94 6.58 -3.88 5.54
C SER A 94 5.35 -3.38 6.31
N ASP A 95 5.37 -3.50 7.64
CA ASP A 95 4.26 -3.08 8.53
C ASP A 95 2.88 -3.62 8.12
N GLU A 96 2.83 -4.85 7.58
CA GLU A 96 1.61 -5.53 7.16
C GLU A 96 0.90 -4.94 5.93
N ILE A 97 1.52 -4.01 5.19
CA ILE A 97 0.88 -3.35 4.03
C ILE A 97 0.47 -4.34 2.92
N PHE A 98 1.20 -5.45 2.76
CA PHE A 98 0.93 -6.47 1.75
C PHE A 98 0.00 -7.61 2.22
N VAL A 99 -0.61 -7.51 3.42
CA VAL A 99 -1.60 -8.50 3.90
C VAL A 99 -2.99 -7.92 4.08
N GLY A 100 -3.98 -8.81 4.00
CA GLY A 100 -5.38 -8.47 4.16
C GLY A 100 -6.28 -9.01 3.06
N ASP A 101 -7.46 -8.44 2.94
CA ASP A 101 -8.46 -8.82 1.95
C ASP A 101 -8.23 -8.03 0.66
N TYR A 102 -7.51 -8.60 -0.31
CA TYR A 102 -7.23 -7.95 -1.60
C TYR A 102 -8.51 -7.70 -2.41
N ILE A 103 -9.61 -8.39 -2.12
CA ILE A 103 -10.89 -8.23 -2.83
C ILE A 103 -11.66 -7.04 -2.24
N ALA A 104 -11.70 -6.92 -0.92
CA ALA A 104 -12.31 -5.79 -0.20
C ALA A 104 -11.44 -4.52 -0.25
N MET A 105 -10.12 -4.67 -0.42
CA MET A 105 -9.17 -3.58 -0.71
C MET A 105 -9.07 -3.25 -2.21
N PRO A 106 -10.05 -3.63 -3.03
CA PRO A 106 -9.94 -3.91 -4.48
C PRO A 106 -8.54 -3.71 -5.10
N VAL A 107 -7.59 -4.57 -4.70
CA VAL A 107 -6.24 -4.60 -5.29
C VAL A 107 -6.38 -5.09 -6.72
N THR A 108 -5.84 -4.31 -7.65
CA THR A 108 -5.91 -4.59 -9.09
C THR A 108 -4.58 -5.08 -9.65
N GLU A 109 -3.45 -4.72 -9.03
CA GLU A 109 -2.12 -5.05 -9.52
C GLU A 109 -1.18 -5.35 -8.34
N LEU A 110 -0.32 -6.34 -8.52
CA LEU A 110 0.89 -6.55 -7.74
C LEU A 110 2.07 -6.46 -8.70
N ARG A 111 3.07 -5.64 -8.37
CA ARG A 111 4.34 -5.58 -9.10
C ARG A 111 5.55 -5.64 -8.19
N PHE A 112 6.68 -6.05 -8.74
CA PHE A 112 7.99 -6.01 -8.08
C PHE A 112 9.10 -6.17 -9.12
N TRP A 113 10.29 -5.67 -8.83
CA TRP A 113 11.47 -5.92 -9.64
C TRP A 113 12.20 -7.17 -9.16
N PHE A 114 12.71 -7.95 -10.11
CA PHE A 114 13.46 -9.16 -9.81
C PHE A 114 14.76 -9.21 -10.63
N ARG A 115 15.84 -9.66 -10.00
CA ARG A 115 17.13 -9.94 -10.65
C ARG A 115 17.74 -11.21 -10.07
N HIS A 116 18.55 -11.91 -10.85
CA HIS A 116 19.32 -13.05 -10.38
C HIS A 116 20.68 -13.13 -11.09
N ASN A 117 21.64 -13.86 -10.53
CA ASN A 117 22.94 -14.10 -11.18
C ASN A 117 23.12 -15.51 -11.77
N SER A 118 22.06 -16.35 -11.78
CA SER A 118 22.08 -17.69 -12.40
C SER A 118 22.62 -17.65 -13.83
N VAL A 119 23.30 -18.70 -14.30
CA VAL A 119 23.81 -18.78 -15.69
C VAL A 119 22.72 -19.00 -16.74
N GLN A 120 21.50 -19.37 -16.32
CA GLN A 120 20.34 -19.55 -17.19
C GLN A 120 19.28 -18.47 -16.95
N ASN A 121 18.43 -18.24 -17.96
CA ASN A 121 17.23 -17.45 -17.77
C ASN A 121 16.30 -18.16 -16.78
N GLN A 122 15.68 -17.39 -15.89
CA GLN A 122 14.81 -17.93 -14.84
C GLN A 122 13.35 -17.60 -15.10
N GLN A 123 12.49 -18.62 -15.01
CA GLN A 123 11.05 -18.38 -14.96
C GLN A 123 10.70 -17.92 -13.55
N VAL A 124 10.28 -16.67 -13.39
CA VAL A 124 9.88 -16.15 -12.08
C VAL A 124 8.39 -16.38 -11.86
N PHE A 125 8.02 -16.62 -10.62
CA PHE A 125 6.65 -16.78 -10.18
C PHE A 125 6.45 -16.10 -8.82
N ILE A 126 5.20 -15.82 -8.49
CA ILE A 126 4.79 -15.35 -7.17
C ILE A 126 3.79 -16.33 -6.58
N ARG A 127 3.94 -16.62 -5.28
CA ARG A 127 2.91 -17.32 -4.51
C ARG A 127 2.30 -16.40 -3.46
N ILE A 128 0.98 -16.35 -3.43
CA ILE A 128 0.17 -15.55 -2.50
C ILE A 128 -0.68 -16.52 -1.65
N PRO A 129 -0.21 -16.94 -0.47
CA PRO A 129 -1.00 -17.79 0.41
C PRO A 129 -1.75 -17.03 1.50
N THR A 130 -2.71 -17.72 2.09
CA THR A 130 -3.37 -17.29 3.33
C THR A 130 -2.40 -17.26 4.53
N PRO A 131 -2.77 -16.66 5.69
CA PRO A 131 -1.89 -16.58 6.86
C PRO A 131 -1.31 -17.91 7.33
N ALA A 132 -2.09 -18.99 7.21
CA ALA A 132 -1.68 -20.37 7.51
C ALA A 132 -0.64 -20.94 6.52
N ASN A 133 -0.21 -20.14 5.53
CA ASN A 133 0.70 -20.51 4.45
C ASN A 133 0.14 -21.59 3.50
N THR A 134 -1.14 -21.96 3.65
CA THR A 134 -1.89 -22.86 2.78
C THR A 134 -3.40 -22.67 3.03
N PRO A 135 -4.26 -22.65 2.00
CA PRO A 135 -3.94 -22.72 0.56
C PRO A 135 -3.22 -21.46 0.06
N GLY A 136 -2.73 -21.48 -1.19
CA GLY A 136 -2.13 -20.30 -1.81
C GLY A 136 -2.16 -20.32 -3.33
N ALA A 137 -2.38 -19.16 -3.91
CA ALA A 137 -2.43 -18.93 -5.35
C ALA A 137 -1.01 -18.74 -5.87
N SER A 138 -0.75 -19.21 -7.09
CA SER A 138 0.53 -18.97 -7.76
C SER A 138 0.30 -18.41 -9.15
N ALA A 139 1.11 -17.45 -9.56
CA ALA A 139 1.09 -16.90 -10.91
C ALA A 139 2.51 -16.81 -11.47
N PHE A 140 2.62 -16.91 -12.79
CA PHE A 140 3.88 -16.92 -13.53
C PHE A 140 3.89 -15.75 -14.50
N VAL A 141 5.05 -15.12 -14.72
CA VAL A 141 5.18 -14.13 -15.78
C VAL A 141 5.51 -14.81 -17.10
N ASP A 142 4.90 -14.39 -18.20
CA ASP A 142 5.02 -15.07 -19.49
C ASP A 142 6.45 -15.15 -20.08
N ALA A 143 7.41 -14.37 -19.57
CA ALA A 143 8.79 -14.34 -20.08
C ALA A 143 9.85 -14.66 -19.01
N PRO A 144 10.80 -15.58 -19.29
CA PRO A 144 11.96 -15.81 -18.42
C PRO A 144 12.87 -14.58 -18.31
N ILE A 145 13.34 -14.30 -17.10
CA ILE A 145 14.25 -13.19 -16.78
C ILE A 145 15.69 -13.56 -17.14
N PRO A 146 16.46 -12.70 -17.85
CA PRO A 146 17.87 -12.93 -18.11
C PRO A 146 18.77 -12.73 -16.88
N PRO A 147 19.95 -13.39 -16.83
CA PRO A 147 20.94 -13.16 -15.79
C PRO A 147 21.38 -11.70 -15.67
N ASN A 148 21.44 -11.21 -14.43
CA ASN A 148 21.91 -9.88 -14.03
C ASN A 148 21.12 -8.70 -14.64
N VAL A 149 19.85 -8.92 -15.00
CA VAL A 149 18.96 -7.89 -15.52
C VAL A 149 17.80 -7.70 -14.56
N TRP A 150 17.65 -6.49 -14.02
CA TRP A 150 16.42 -6.08 -13.34
C TRP A 150 15.27 -6.14 -14.33
N THR A 151 14.26 -6.95 -14.02
CA THR A 151 13.06 -7.11 -14.82
C THR A 151 11.84 -6.94 -13.93
N GLU A 152 10.93 -6.07 -14.36
CA GLU A 152 9.68 -5.83 -13.66
C GLU A 152 8.73 -7.01 -13.88
N MET A 153 8.13 -7.45 -12.78
CA MET A 153 7.10 -8.46 -12.72
C MET A 153 5.80 -7.73 -12.45
N VAL A 154 4.79 -7.89 -13.32
CA VAL A 154 3.48 -7.27 -13.16
C VAL A 154 2.44 -8.38 -13.18
N LEU A 155 1.57 -8.40 -12.17
CA LEU A 155 0.52 -9.39 -12.02
C LEU A 155 -0.83 -8.68 -11.86
N ASP A 156 -1.73 -8.89 -12.82
CA ASP A 156 -3.12 -8.47 -12.69
C ASP A 156 -3.82 -9.32 -11.63
N ILE A 157 -4.30 -8.67 -10.56
CA ILE A 157 -5.07 -9.30 -9.49
C ILE A 157 -6.53 -9.43 -9.95
N SER A 158 -6.77 -10.39 -10.84
CA SER A 158 -8.09 -10.70 -11.38
C SER A 158 -8.30 -12.21 -11.49
N PRO A 159 -9.51 -12.72 -11.19
CA PRO A 159 -9.80 -14.16 -11.34
C PRO A 159 -9.76 -14.62 -12.80
N THR A 160 -9.74 -13.70 -13.77
CA THR A 160 -9.64 -14.01 -15.21
C THR A 160 -8.22 -13.88 -15.76
N ASN A 161 -7.23 -13.49 -14.94
CA ASN A 161 -5.85 -13.43 -15.40
C ASN A 161 -5.36 -14.86 -15.75
N PRO A 162 -4.93 -15.12 -17.00
CA PRO A 162 -4.47 -16.45 -17.43
C PRO A 162 -3.16 -16.90 -16.77
N GLU A 163 -2.40 -16.01 -16.14
CA GLU A 163 -1.15 -16.33 -15.45
C GLU A 163 -1.36 -17.13 -14.16
N TRP A 164 -2.57 -17.11 -13.59
CA TRP A 164 -2.90 -17.89 -12.40
C TRP A 164 -2.84 -19.40 -12.67
N GLU A 165 -2.21 -20.12 -11.74
CA GLU A 165 -2.30 -21.57 -11.64
C GLU A 165 -3.77 -21.98 -11.47
N PRO A 166 -4.36 -22.80 -12.38
CA PRO A 166 -5.80 -23.02 -12.42
C PRO A 166 -6.42 -23.63 -11.17
N GLN A 167 -5.65 -24.35 -10.36
CA GLN A 167 -6.15 -25.00 -9.14
C GLN A 167 -6.08 -24.10 -7.90
N PHE A 168 -5.46 -22.91 -8.01
CA PHE A 168 -5.23 -21.98 -6.89
C PHE A 168 -4.74 -22.71 -5.63
N GLY A 169 -3.78 -23.61 -5.79
CA GLY A 169 -3.24 -24.41 -4.67
C GLY A 169 -4.29 -25.24 -3.92
N GLY A 170 -5.33 -25.71 -4.61
CA GLY A 170 -6.41 -26.53 -4.07
C GLY A 170 -7.57 -25.74 -3.46
N SER A 171 -7.69 -24.45 -3.74
CA SER A 171 -8.75 -23.57 -3.24
C SER A 171 -9.37 -22.74 -4.37
N THR A 172 -9.96 -21.59 -4.06
CA THR A 172 -10.51 -20.62 -5.02
C THR A 172 -9.79 -19.29 -4.90
N TYR A 173 -9.81 -18.51 -5.99
CA TYR A 173 -9.34 -17.12 -5.99
C TYR A 173 -9.93 -16.34 -4.79
N ASN A 174 -11.26 -16.36 -4.62
CA ASN A 174 -11.93 -15.64 -3.53
C ASN A 174 -11.45 -16.06 -2.14
N ASN A 175 -11.28 -17.37 -1.89
CA ASN A 175 -10.87 -17.85 -0.57
C ASN A 175 -9.44 -17.45 -0.18
N ILE A 176 -8.54 -17.29 -1.17
CA ILE A 176 -7.14 -16.93 -0.91
C ILE A 176 -6.98 -15.42 -0.87
N LEU A 177 -7.55 -14.72 -1.85
CA LEU A 177 -7.35 -13.27 -2.02
C LEU A 177 -8.20 -12.46 -1.02
N SER A 178 -9.24 -13.04 -0.40
CA SER A 178 -9.94 -12.37 0.72
C SER A 178 -9.19 -12.39 2.06
N ASN A 179 -8.07 -13.10 2.14
CA ASN A 179 -7.26 -13.16 3.35
C ASN A 179 -5.82 -13.52 2.98
N VAL A 180 -5.16 -12.60 2.28
CA VAL A 180 -3.74 -12.71 1.93
C VAL A 180 -2.91 -12.59 3.19
N GLY A 181 -2.05 -13.58 3.42
CA GLY A 181 -1.19 -13.61 4.60
C GLY A 181 0.28 -13.37 4.34
N ARG A 182 0.71 -13.31 3.08
CA ARG A 182 2.11 -13.02 2.66
C ARG A 182 2.25 -13.03 1.14
N LEU A 183 3.36 -12.47 0.68
CA LEU A 183 3.90 -12.62 -0.67
C LEU A 183 5.13 -13.55 -0.64
N GLN A 184 5.28 -14.40 -1.65
CA GLN A 184 6.40 -15.36 -1.75
C GLN A 184 6.98 -15.43 -3.17
N PRO A 185 7.77 -14.44 -3.59
CA PRO A 185 8.46 -14.46 -4.88
C PRO A 185 9.47 -15.61 -4.99
N GLY A 186 9.63 -16.16 -6.19
CA GLY A 186 10.64 -17.18 -6.45
C GLY A 186 10.80 -17.55 -7.91
N VAL A 187 11.49 -18.65 -8.16
CA VAL A 187 11.70 -19.19 -9.51
C VAL A 187 11.01 -20.54 -9.67
N TYR A 188 10.51 -20.83 -10.86
CA TYR A 188 9.76 -22.03 -11.21
C TYR A 188 10.53 -22.89 -12.21
N TYR A 189 10.41 -24.21 -12.03
CA TYR A 189 10.98 -25.22 -12.92
C TYR A 189 9.96 -26.30 -13.22
N ASP A 190 9.81 -26.70 -14.49
CA ASP A 190 8.92 -27.80 -14.84
C ASP A 190 9.29 -29.10 -14.12
N ILE A 191 8.27 -29.87 -13.75
CA ILE A 191 8.45 -31.18 -13.12
C ILE A 191 9.30 -32.07 -14.04
N GLY A 192 10.36 -32.64 -13.47
CA GLY A 192 11.25 -33.56 -14.18
C GLY A 192 12.45 -32.89 -14.86
N VAL A 193 12.57 -31.56 -14.78
CA VAL A 193 13.84 -30.89 -15.06
C VAL A 193 14.84 -31.24 -13.95
N ASP A 194 16.04 -31.65 -14.35
CA ASP A 194 17.19 -31.83 -13.46
C ASP A 194 18.18 -30.69 -13.71
N TYR A 195 18.19 -29.75 -12.78
CA TYR A 195 19.01 -28.56 -12.79
C TYR A 195 19.50 -28.27 -11.38
N THR A 196 20.81 -28.05 -11.28
CA THR A 196 21.48 -27.66 -10.05
C THR A 196 22.46 -26.53 -10.33
N GLU A 197 22.38 -25.47 -9.56
CA GLU A 197 23.33 -24.35 -9.63
C GLU A 197 23.60 -23.82 -8.22
N PRO A 198 24.85 -23.87 -7.75
CA PRO A 198 25.17 -23.42 -6.40
C PRO A 198 25.34 -21.90 -6.31
N ASN A 199 25.02 -21.33 -5.16
CA ASN A 199 25.26 -19.91 -4.81
C ASN A 199 24.64 -18.91 -5.79
N VAL A 200 23.40 -19.14 -6.21
CA VAL A 200 22.65 -18.16 -7.00
C VAL A 200 22.13 -17.08 -6.07
N THR A 201 22.47 -15.83 -6.37
CA THR A 201 21.90 -14.66 -5.72
C THR A 201 20.63 -14.26 -6.47
N PHE A 202 19.57 -14.05 -5.71
CA PHE A 202 18.31 -13.48 -6.14
C PHE A 202 18.12 -12.16 -5.42
N ASP A 203 17.54 -11.20 -6.12
CA ASP A 203 17.30 -9.85 -5.65
C ASP A 203 15.85 -9.46 -5.93
N ILE A 204 15.22 -8.74 -5.00
CA ILE A 204 13.95 -8.05 -5.23
C ILE A 204 14.03 -6.60 -4.79
N ASP A 205 13.21 -5.79 -5.43
CA ASP A 205 13.14 -4.35 -5.23
C ASP A 205 11.73 -3.85 -5.59
N ASP A 206 11.35 -2.69 -5.06
CA ASP A 206 10.13 -1.94 -5.42
C ASP A 206 8.84 -2.79 -5.41
N VAL A 207 8.61 -3.55 -4.32
CA VAL A 207 7.41 -4.38 -4.19
C VAL A 207 6.21 -3.47 -3.99
N ARG A 208 5.17 -3.65 -4.80
CA ARG A 208 4.07 -2.70 -4.85
C ARG A 208 2.73 -3.36 -5.11
N ILE A 209 1.70 -2.88 -4.43
CA ILE A 209 0.30 -3.18 -4.80
C ILE A 209 -0.42 -1.88 -5.14
N THR A 210 -1.28 -1.94 -6.16
CA THR A 210 -2.20 -0.85 -6.49
C THR A 210 -3.62 -1.36 -6.53
N GLY A 211 -4.57 -0.49 -6.24
CA GLY A 211 -5.98 -0.80 -6.27
C GLY A 211 -6.85 0.44 -6.36
N THR A 212 -8.16 0.26 -6.31
CA THR A 212 -9.13 1.36 -6.38
C THR A 212 -9.85 1.55 -5.05
N GLY A 213 -9.45 2.51 -4.22
CA GLY A 213 -10.08 2.72 -2.91
C GLY A 213 -11.52 3.22 -3.01
N LEU A 214 -12.27 3.10 -1.92
CA LEU A 214 -13.45 3.94 -1.72
C LEU A 214 -13.02 5.41 -1.74
N ASN A 215 -13.75 6.25 -2.47
CA ASN A 215 -13.52 7.69 -2.47
C ASN A 215 -14.00 8.24 -1.13
N ALA A 216 -13.07 8.57 -0.23
CA ALA A 216 -13.38 9.32 0.97
C ALA A 216 -13.37 10.81 0.66
N PRO A 217 -14.49 11.53 0.78
CA PRO A 217 -14.45 12.98 0.89
C PRO A 217 -13.68 13.33 2.17
N ILE A 218 -12.65 14.14 2.02
CA ILE A 218 -11.91 14.62 3.19
C ILE A 218 -11.81 16.13 3.12
N ARG A 219 -11.55 16.73 4.27
CA ARG A 219 -11.12 18.12 4.35
C ARG A 219 -9.88 18.24 5.22
N ILE A 220 -8.84 18.88 4.69
CA ILE A 220 -7.58 19.11 5.39
C ILE A 220 -7.54 20.56 5.87
N THR A 221 -7.33 20.76 7.17
CA THR A 221 -7.27 22.09 7.82
C THR A 221 -6.16 22.13 8.88
N GLN A 222 -5.70 23.32 9.29
CA GLN A 222 -4.82 23.48 10.46
C GLN A 222 -5.62 23.94 11.67
N GLN A 223 -5.16 23.61 12.89
CA GLN A 223 -5.82 24.02 14.13
C GLN A 223 -5.86 25.56 14.27
N GLY A 224 -7.05 26.16 14.12
CA GLY A 224 -7.35 27.52 14.59
C GLY A 224 -7.45 28.63 13.54
N PHE A 225 -7.16 28.40 12.26
CA PHE A 225 -7.37 29.36 11.16
C PHE A 225 -7.78 28.65 9.86
N ALA A 226 -7.93 29.39 8.74
CA ALA A 226 -8.44 28.94 7.43
C ALA A 226 -7.73 27.69 6.85
N ASP A 227 -8.09 27.22 5.63
CA ASP A 227 -7.51 26.06 4.93
C ASP A 227 -6.01 26.26 4.56
N THR A 228 -5.21 26.67 5.54
CA THR A 228 -3.83 27.07 5.47
C THR A 228 -3.02 26.10 6.30
N LEU A 229 -2.06 25.41 5.68
CA LEU A 229 -1.16 24.47 6.32
C LEU A 229 0.24 25.10 6.41
N HIS A 230 0.83 25.12 7.60
CA HIS A 230 2.23 25.52 7.78
C HIS A 230 3.12 24.28 7.78
N ALA A 231 4.03 24.18 6.80
CA ALA A 231 4.91 23.03 6.66
C ALA A 231 6.07 23.12 7.68
N HIS A 232 6.08 22.25 8.70
CA HIS A 232 7.22 21.79 9.50
C HIS A 232 8.25 22.80 10.09
N HIS A 233 8.46 22.77 11.41
CA HIS A 233 9.76 23.15 12.02
C HIS A 233 10.64 21.90 12.26
N LYS A 234 11.81 21.77 11.60
CA LYS A 234 12.77 20.68 11.86
C LYS A 234 13.05 20.55 13.35
N GLY A 235 12.57 19.45 13.94
CA GLY A 235 12.57 19.14 15.36
C GLY A 235 13.94 19.18 16.02
N GLN A 236 14.43 20.36 16.35
CA GLN A 236 15.45 20.46 17.39
C GLN A 236 14.77 20.21 18.73
N GLN A 237 15.18 19.11 19.38
CA GLN A 237 14.83 18.76 20.75
C GLN A 237 14.78 20.02 21.63
N LEU A 238 13.60 20.30 22.16
CA LEU A 238 13.28 21.48 22.96
C LEU A 238 14.22 21.63 24.16
N THR A 239 15.31 22.40 24.02
CA THR A 239 15.86 23.15 25.15
C THR A 239 14.91 24.29 25.45
N SER A 240 13.88 24.04 26.27
CA SER A 240 12.93 25.01 26.85
C SER A 240 12.74 26.32 26.04
N GLY A 241 11.94 26.30 24.96
CA GLY A 241 11.62 27.51 24.20
C GLY A 241 11.12 27.38 22.76
N SER A 242 11.19 26.20 22.12
CA SER A 242 10.59 25.99 20.77
C SER A 242 9.07 25.96 20.83
N LEU A 243 8.44 26.34 19.71
CA LEU A 243 7.01 26.15 19.50
C LEU A 243 6.70 24.65 19.35
N PRO A 244 5.54 24.17 19.81
CA PRO A 244 5.10 22.79 19.55
C PRO A 244 4.97 22.56 18.03
N ASP A 245 5.09 21.30 17.62
CA ASP A 245 4.86 20.93 16.22
C ASP A 245 3.45 21.33 15.77
N ASP A 246 3.32 21.68 14.50
CA ASP A 246 2.05 22.02 13.89
C ASP A 246 1.29 20.73 13.57
N ASN A 247 -0.03 20.75 13.79
CA ASN A 247 -0.89 19.62 13.49
C ASN A 247 -1.71 19.87 12.22
N ALA A 248 -1.70 18.91 11.30
CA ALA A 248 -2.77 18.76 10.34
C ALA A 248 -4.00 18.20 11.04
N ILE A 249 -5.15 18.85 10.85
CA ILE A 249 -6.47 18.33 11.21
C ILE A 249 -7.12 17.83 9.92
N VAL A 250 -7.34 16.54 9.84
CA VAL A 250 -8.06 15.93 8.72
C VAL A 250 -9.43 15.49 9.18
N TRP A 251 -10.44 15.96 8.47
CA TRP A 251 -11.83 15.54 8.62
C TRP A 251 -12.11 14.51 7.53
N VAL A 252 -12.62 13.35 7.91
CA VAL A 252 -13.10 12.33 6.98
C VAL A 252 -14.62 12.34 7.10
N TYR A 253 -15.30 12.71 6.01
CA TYR A 253 -16.76 12.76 6.03
C TYR A 253 -17.32 11.38 5.77
N GLY A 254 -18.34 11.02 6.55
CA GLY A 254 -19.14 9.87 6.24
C GLY A 254 -19.79 10.03 4.87
N GLN A 255 -20.00 8.95 4.14
CA GLN A 255 -20.79 8.98 2.91
C GLN A 255 -21.76 7.83 2.86
N SER A 256 -22.94 8.12 2.31
CA SER A 256 -23.81 7.10 1.77
C SER A 256 -24.12 7.39 0.31
N THR A 257 -23.75 6.49 -0.60
CA THR A 257 -24.07 6.65 -2.03
C THR A 257 -25.50 6.22 -2.35
N ALA A 258 -26.10 5.39 -1.48
CA ALA A 258 -27.53 5.21 -1.28
C ALA A 258 -27.75 4.29 -0.07
N ALA A 259 -28.76 4.57 0.78
CA ALA A 259 -29.09 3.72 1.92
C ALA A 259 -29.24 2.23 1.52
N GLY A 260 -28.26 1.40 1.89
CA GLY A 260 -28.23 -0.04 1.64
C GLY A 260 -27.44 -0.51 0.42
N ASP A 261 -26.61 0.33 -0.21
CA ASP A 261 -25.53 -0.16 -1.06
C ASP A 261 -24.28 -0.54 -0.23
N ALA A 262 -23.30 -1.19 -0.86
CA ALA A 262 -22.10 -1.69 -0.19
C ALA A 262 -20.94 -0.67 -0.23
N ILE A 263 -21.21 0.58 -0.58
CA ILE A 263 -20.21 1.62 -0.89
C ILE A 263 -20.47 2.85 0.00
N ASP A 264 -20.86 2.60 1.25
CA ASP A 264 -20.99 3.65 2.26
C ASP A 264 -19.68 3.73 3.07
N LEU A 265 -19.08 4.92 3.17
CA LEU A 265 -17.97 5.17 4.09
C LEU A 265 -18.56 5.56 5.45
N ASP A 266 -18.60 4.64 6.40
CA ASP A 266 -18.93 4.96 7.79
C ASP A 266 -17.66 5.38 8.52
N ALA A 267 -17.46 6.69 8.67
CA ALA A 267 -16.25 7.23 9.30
C ALA A 267 -16.08 6.76 10.76
N SER A 268 -17.16 6.37 11.44
CA SER A 268 -17.10 5.81 12.80
C SER A 268 -16.44 4.44 12.87
N THR A 269 -16.30 3.76 11.73
CA THR A 269 -15.70 2.43 11.61
C THR A 269 -14.25 2.46 11.16
N ILE A 270 -13.62 3.62 10.98
CA ILE A 270 -12.22 3.75 10.58
C ILE A 270 -11.33 3.11 11.66
N ASP A 271 -10.44 2.21 11.24
CA ASP A 271 -9.36 1.69 12.06
C ASP A 271 -8.22 2.70 12.13
N VAL A 272 -8.18 3.44 13.23
CA VAL A 272 -7.22 4.54 13.48
C VAL A 272 -5.77 4.08 13.38
N ASP A 273 -5.46 2.82 13.72
CA ASP A 273 -4.09 2.31 13.70
C ASP A 273 -3.55 2.17 12.27
N THR A 274 -4.46 2.06 11.29
CA THR A 274 -4.14 1.93 9.87
C THR A 274 -4.09 3.26 9.13
N LEU A 275 -4.51 4.36 9.75
CA LEU A 275 -4.68 5.65 9.08
C LEU A 275 -3.31 6.32 8.81
N ARG A 276 -3.09 6.73 7.57
CA ARG A 276 -1.83 7.35 7.10
C ARG A 276 -2.11 8.63 6.32
N PHE A 277 -1.31 9.66 6.57
CA PHE A 277 -1.48 10.99 5.97
C PHE A 277 -0.20 11.49 5.30
N GLY A 278 -0.36 12.03 4.09
CA GLY A 278 0.71 12.66 3.31
C GLY A 278 1.74 11.69 2.74
N PRO A 279 2.75 12.21 2.00
CA PRO A 279 3.82 11.40 1.42
C PRO A 279 4.60 10.56 2.43
N GLY A 280 4.83 11.10 3.63
CA GLY A 280 5.55 10.44 4.71
C GLY A 280 4.75 9.37 5.46
N GLN A 281 3.52 9.09 5.04
CA GLN A 281 2.66 8.06 5.66
C GLN A 281 2.55 8.27 7.18
N THR A 282 2.26 9.50 7.62
CA THR A 282 2.19 9.83 9.05
C THR A 282 1.06 9.09 9.74
N ALA A 283 1.38 8.44 10.84
CA ALA A 283 0.38 7.88 11.75
C ALA A 283 -0.34 9.00 12.52
N VAL A 284 -1.53 8.69 13.00
CA VAL A 284 -2.32 9.59 13.83
C VAL A 284 -1.56 9.95 15.12
N ASP A 285 -1.55 11.24 15.49
CA ASP A 285 -0.88 11.74 16.70
C ASP A 285 -1.42 11.04 17.95
N ALA A 286 -0.58 10.24 18.60
CA ALA A 286 -0.92 9.48 19.81
C ALA A 286 -1.29 10.39 21.00
N GLY A 287 -0.89 11.67 20.98
CA GLY A 287 -1.25 12.67 21.98
C GLY A 287 -2.59 13.36 21.73
N ALA A 288 -3.20 13.19 20.56
CA ALA A 288 -4.41 13.87 20.17
C ALA A 288 -5.68 13.13 20.62
N THR A 289 -6.68 13.90 21.06
CA THR A 289 -8.04 13.37 21.20
C THR A 289 -8.66 13.22 19.83
N GLN A 290 -8.83 11.97 19.38
CA GLN A 290 -9.62 11.65 18.20
C GLN A 290 -11.09 11.91 18.52
N GLU A 291 -11.80 12.52 17.56
CA GLU A 291 -13.24 12.64 17.66
C GLU A 291 -13.85 11.72 16.60
N THR A 292 -14.28 10.55 17.04
CA THR A 292 -14.96 9.54 16.23
C THR A 292 -16.39 9.37 16.73
N GLY A 293 -17.36 9.39 15.80
CA GLY A 293 -18.77 9.17 16.07
C GLY A 293 -19.53 10.35 16.71
N GLY A 294 -20.80 10.50 16.34
CA GLY A 294 -21.72 11.53 16.81
C GLY A 294 -21.38 12.96 16.39
N ILE A 295 -20.50 13.13 15.42
CA ILE A 295 -20.16 14.41 14.79
C ILE A 295 -20.68 14.35 13.36
N ASP A 296 -21.44 15.34 12.95
CA ASP A 296 -21.97 15.49 11.60
C ASP A 296 -21.73 16.95 11.19
N LEU A 297 -20.61 17.20 10.50
CA LEU A 297 -20.09 18.53 10.20
C LEU A 297 -20.76 19.16 8.99
N ASP A 298 -21.17 18.34 8.03
CA ASP A 298 -21.84 18.80 6.81
C ASP A 298 -23.38 18.68 6.89
N SER A 299 -23.89 18.12 7.99
CA SER A 299 -25.32 17.99 8.32
C SER A 299 -26.08 17.07 7.36
N ASP A 300 -25.42 16.03 6.84
CA ASP A 300 -26.04 15.04 5.97
C ASP A 300 -26.70 13.88 6.75
N GLY A 301 -26.48 13.81 8.07
CA GLY A 301 -27.02 12.80 8.98
C GLY A 301 -26.14 11.55 9.11
N ILE A 302 -24.92 11.56 8.59
CA ILE A 302 -23.90 10.52 8.72
C ILE A 302 -22.81 11.01 9.66
N ASP A 303 -22.24 10.09 10.45
CA ASP A 303 -21.15 10.43 11.35
C ASP A 303 -19.84 10.63 10.57
N ASP A 304 -19.18 11.75 10.84
CA ASP A 304 -17.84 12.12 10.40
C ASP A 304 -16.80 11.74 11.46
N SER A 305 -15.52 11.87 11.10
CA SER A 305 -14.42 11.72 12.04
C SER A 305 -13.32 12.75 11.86
N ARG A 306 -12.67 13.10 12.98
CA ARG A 306 -11.57 14.07 13.03
C ARG A 306 -10.30 13.43 13.54
N TYR A 307 -9.26 13.55 12.74
CA TYR A 307 -7.92 13.06 13.04
C TYR A 307 -6.90 14.19 13.10
N ARG A 308 -5.82 13.95 13.86
CA ARG A 308 -4.66 14.86 13.91
C ARG A 308 -3.40 14.12 13.53
N PHE A 309 -2.56 14.77 12.74
CA PHE A 309 -1.28 14.26 12.29
C PHE A 309 -0.20 15.29 12.56
N LEU A 310 0.97 14.82 12.99
CA LEU A 310 2.15 15.66 13.19
C LEU A 310 2.70 16.06 11.83
N MET A 311 2.73 17.36 11.53
CA MET A 311 3.22 17.83 10.23
C MET A 311 4.68 17.47 9.98
N SER A 312 5.49 17.35 11.05
CA SER A 312 6.90 16.96 10.95
C SER A 312 7.13 15.56 10.37
N GLU A 313 6.14 14.67 10.46
CA GLU A 313 6.23 13.29 9.98
C GLU A 313 5.59 13.11 8.60
N SER A 314 4.83 14.11 8.12
CA SER A 314 4.02 14.00 6.88
C SER A 314 4.83 14.08 5.61
N GLU A 315 6.06 14.56 5.72
CA GLU A 315 6.94 14.89 4.60
C GLU A 315 6.33 15.85 3.58
N ILE A 316 5.21 16.52 3.92
CA ILE A 316 4.59 17.53 3.08
C ILE A 316 5.56 18.71 2.92
N GLN A 317 5.92 19.02 1.68
CA GLN A 317 6.90 20.04 1.35
C GLN A 317 6.26 21.41 1.11
N CYS A 318 7.05 22.46 1.30
CA CYS A 318 6.62 23.82 0.98
C CYS A 318 6.26 23.96 -0.50
N GLY A 319 5.04 24.43 -0.77
CA GLY A 319 4.51 24.59 -2.13
C GLY A 319 3.65 23.43 -2.60
N GLU A 320 3.57 22.33 -1.84
CA GLU A 320 2.50 21.36 -2.04
C GLU A 320 1.15 21.97 -1.66
N THR A 321 0.13 21.60 -2.43
CA THR A 321 -1.23 22.16 -2.30
C THR A 321 -2.29 21.09 -2.13
N SER A 322 -1.89 19.85 -1.87
CA SER A 322 -2.76 18.71 -1.66
C SER A 322 -2.03 17.62 -0.91
N ALA A 323 -2.77 16.80 -0.17
CA ALA A 323 -2.24 15.58 0.43
C ALA A 323 -3.30 14.47 0.36
N THR A 324 -2.81 13.23 0.43
CA THR A 324 -3.60 12.02 0.53
C THR A 324 -3.80 11.65 1.99
N ILE A 325 -4.94 11.03 2.29
CA ILE A 325 -5.10 10.16 3.44
C ILE A 325 -5.53 8.80 2.94
N ASP A 326 -5.03 7.74 3.54
CA ASP A 326 -5.50 6.39 3.30
C ASP A 326 -5.60 5.62 4.61
N GLY A 327 -6.43 4.60 4.62
CA GLY A 327 -6.67 3.79 5.82
C GLY A 327 -7.64 2.66 5.54
N ARG A 328 -7.97 1.92 6.59
CA ARG A 328 -8.91 0.81 6.56
C ARG A 328 -10.09 1.07 7.48
N LEU A 329 -11.23 0.51 7.14
CA LEU A 329 -12.34 0.32 8.06
C LEU A 329 -12.07 -0.91 8.93
N THR A 330 -12.70 -0.97 10.10
CA THR A 330 -12.68 -2.14 11.01
C THR A 330 -13.28 -3.40 10.38
N THR A 331 -14.02 -3.23 9.27
CA THR A 331 -14.55 -4.29 8.41
C THR A 331 -13.54 -4.75 7.34
N GLY A 332 -12.44 -4.01 7.12
CA GLY A 332 -11.31 -4.38 6.28
C GLY A 332 -11.20 -3.61 4.95
N GLU A 333 -12.22 -2.87 4.55
CA GLU A 333 -12.24 -2.06 3.33
C GLU A 333 -11.23 -0.92 3.40
N VAL A 334 -10.51 -0.68 2.31
CA VAL A 334 -9.59 0.47 2.17
C VAL A 334 -10.34 1.67 1.62
N PHE A 335 -10.08 2.83 2.19
CA PHE A 335 -10.48 4.12 1.63
C PHE A 335 -9.27 4.99 1.38
N VAL A 336 -9.42 5.90 0.42
CA VAL A 336 -8.45 6.95 0.15
C VAL A 336 -9.21 8.25 0.03
N GLY A 337 -8.67 9.32 0.56
CA GLY A 337 -9.15 10.68 0.32
C GLY A 337 -8.02 11.56 -0.17
N VAL A 338 -8.34 12.54 -1.01
CA VAL A 338 -7.44 13.65 -1.35
C VAL A 338 -8.21 14.94 -1.16
N ASP A 339 -7.55 15.91 -0.55
CA ASP A 339 -8.04 17.28 -0.51
C ASP A 339 -6.91 18.25 -0.82
N SER A 340 -7.28 19.44 -1.27
CA SER A 340 -6.37 20.54 -1.53
C SER A 340 -6.33 21.49 -0.34
N PHE A 341 -5.14 22.01 -0.04
CA PHE A 341 -4.94 23.03 1.00
C PHE A 341 -4.06 24.16 0.46
N THR A 342 -4.11 25.31 1.13
CA THR A 342 -3.16 26.40 0.89
C THR A 342 -1.93 26.19 1.77
N SER A 343 -0.78 25.87 1.20
CA SER A 343 0.47 25.95 1.97
C SER A 343 0.82 27.43 2.20
N ASP A 344 0.82 27.90 3.45
CA ASP A 344 1.42 29.20 3.83
C ASP A 344 2.80 28.98 4.47
N CYS A 345 3.55 28.00 3.93
CA CYS A 345 4.95 27.86 4.25
C CYS A 345 5.71 29.14 3.84
N ASN A 346 6.22 29.87 4.84
CA ASN A 346 7.23 30.87 4.60
C ASN A 346 8.60 30.17 4.56
N ALA A 347 9.18 30.04 3.36
CA ALA A 347 10.50 29.41 3.18
C ALA A 347 11.62 30.02 4.07
N GLN A 348 11.45 31.24 4.59
CA GLN A 348 12.39 31.86 5.53
C GLN A 348 12.36 31.25 6.94
N CYS A 349 11.33 30.48 7.29
CA CYS A 349 11.16 29.82 8.58
C CYS A 349 11.82 28.43 8.66
N HIS A 350 12.36 27.91 7.53
CA HIS A 350 12.84 26.53 7.39
C HIS A 350 14.32 26.42 6.98
N ASN A 351 15.08 27.52 7.01
CA ASN A 351 16.52 27.56 6.71
C ASN A 351 17.40 27.36 7.94
#